data_AF-A0AAQ0RD24-F1
#
_entry.id   AF-A0AAQ0RD24-F1
#
_cell.length_a   1.000
_cell.length_b   1.000
_cell.length_c   1.000
_cell.angle_alpha   90.00
_cell.angle_beta   90.00
_cell.angle_gamma   90.00
#
_symmetry.space_group_name_H-M   'P 1'
#
loop_
_entity.id
_entity.type
_entity.pdbx_description
1 polymer ?
#
loop_
_entity_poly.entity_id
_entity_poly.type
_entity_poly.pdbx_seq_one_letter_code
_entity_poly.pdbx_strand_id
1 'polypeptide(L)'
;MNNTARDDNRSDRYNAHPGHQPARTRFTRAVPSPEVVAAAVYLLAQPDAYLCRRRYLDLITQTPGPDGTLVTDYTAAERYLLNTAASHQQHRHPQDGRH
;
A
#
# COMPACT_ATOMS: atom_id res chain seq x y z
N MET A 1 -28.78 43.16 -42.28
CA MET A 1 -27.65 42.28 -41.96
C MET A 1 -27.22 42.60 -40.55
N ASN A 2 -27.68 41.86 -39.54
CA ASN A 2 -27.15 41.93 -38.17
C ASN A 2 -27.13 40.50 -37.63
N ASN A 3 -25.92 39.97 -37.48
CA ASN A 3 -25.64 38.58 -37.20
C ASN A 3 -25.44 38.41 -35.68
N THR A 4 -26.21 37.49 -35.12
CA THR A 4 -25.90 36.53 -34.04
C THR A 4 -24.83 36.89 -33.00
N ALA A 5 -25.26 37.07 -31.75
CA ALA A 5 -24.53 36.58 -30.58
C ALA A 5 -25.56 36.12 -29.53
N ARG A 6 -25.82 34.82 -29.55
CA ARG A 6 -26.68 34.07 -28.64
C ARG A 6 -25.95 33.97 -27.30
N ASP A 7 -26.37 34.78 -26.33
CA ASP A 7 -25.99 34.64 -24.93
C ASP A 7 -26.73 33.41 -24.36
N ASP A 8 -26.18 32.23 -24.63
CA ASP A 8 -26.64 30.97 -24.04
C ASP A 8 -25.96 30.87 -22.67
N ASN A 9 -26.62 31.46 -21.67
CA ASN A 9 -26.32 31.30 -20.24
C ASN A 9 -26.51 29.83 -19.85
N ARG A 10 -25.51 29.02 -20.20
CA ARG A 10 -25.41 27.62 -19.79
C ARG A 10 -24.64 27.57 -18.48
N SER A 11 -25.33 27.94 -17.41
CA SER A 11 -24.96 27.60 -16.04
C SER A 11 -25.14 26.08 -15.83
N ASP A 12 -24.35 25.29 -16.55
CA ASP A 12 -24.20 23.87 -16.29
C ASP A 12 -23.28 23.75 -15.08
N ARG A 13 -23.95 23.62 -13.93
CA ARG A 13 -23.43 22.93 -12.75
C ARG A 13 -22.72 21.64 -13.20
N TYR A 14 -21.81 21.18 -12.35
CA TYR A 14 -21.08 19.91 -12.44
C TYR A 14 -19.77 19.97 -13.22
N ASN A 15 -18.77 20.60 -12.61
CA ASN A 15 -17.64 19.77 -12.23
C ASN A 15 -17.28 20.05 -10.78
N ALA A 16 -17.90 19.27 -9.89
CA ALA A 16 -17.29 18.99 -8.61
C ALA A 16 -15.84 18.57 -8.90
N HIS A 17 -14.88 19.27 -8.30
CA HIS A 17 -13.59 18.65 -8.01
C HIS A 17 -13.77 17.86 -6.71
N PRO A 18 -14.17 16.57 -6.71
CA PRO A 18 -13.93 15.76 -5.54
C PRO A 18 -12.46 15.39 -5.56
N GLY A 19 -11.77 15.74 -4.48
CA GLY A 19 -10.40 15.27 -4.27
C GLY A 19 -9.34 16.35 -4.48
N HIS A 20 -9.48 17.48 -3.79
CA HIS A 20 -8.36 17.87 -2.94
C HIS A 20 -8.11 16.72 -1.97
N GLN A 21 -7.40 15.70 -2.44
CA GLN A 21 -6.82 14.70 -1.58
C GLN A 21 -5.78 15.50 -0.78
N PRO A 22 -5.93 15.63 0.55
CA PRO A 22 -4.96 16.38 1.33
C PRO A 22 -3.61 15.76 1.04
N ALA A 23 -2.67 16.61 0.63
CA ALA A 23 -1.25 16.30 0.54
C ALA A 23 -0.94 15.38 1.71
N ARG A 24 -0.72 14.09 1.41
CA ARG A 24 -0.55 13.04 2.41
C ARG A 24 0.54 13.54 3.33
N THR A 25 0.07 13.96 4.48
CA THR A 25 0.77 14.69 5.51
C THR A 25 2.05 13.92 5.75
N ARG A 26 3.19 14.60 5.52
CA ARG A 26 4.52 14.29 6.05
C ARG A 26 4.62 12.86 6.58
N PHE A 27 5.06 11.94 5.72
CA PHE A 27 5.30 10.54 6.09
C PHE A 27 6.47 10.45 7.08
N THR A 28 6.20 10.86 8.31
CA THR A 28 6.77 10.27 9.52
C THR A 28 6.46 8.79 9.36
N ARG A 29 7.49 7.94 9.20
CA ARG A 29 7.37 6.48 9.06
C ARG A 29 6.14 6.00 9.82
N ALA A 30 5.08 5.64 9.07
CA ALA A 30 3.85 5.18 9.68
C ALA A 30 4.20 3.97 10.55
N VAL A 31 3.68 3.93 11.77
CA VAL A 31 3.87 2.76 12.63
C VAL A 31 3.29 1.57 11.87
N PRO A 32 4.09 0.49 11.64
CA PRO A 32 3.61 -0.67 10.90
C PRO A 32 2.38 -1.26 11.58
N SER A 33 1.45 -1.82 10.78
CA SER A 33 0.24 -2.41 11.34
C SER A 33 0.59 -3.57 12.29
N PRO A 34 -0.21 -3.81 13.35
CA PRO A 34 0.05 -4.90 14.29
C PRO A 34 0.09 -6.27 13.60
N GLU A 35 -0.67 -6.46 12.51
CA GLU A 35 -0.64 -7.67 11.70
C GLU A 35 0.71 -7.88 11.00
N VAL A 36 1.31 -6.80 10.45
CA VAL A 36 2.64 -6.85 9.85
C VAL A 36 3.71 -7.17 10.90
N VAL A 37 3.59 -6.59 12.10
CA VAL A 37 4.49 -6.89 13.21
C VAL A 37 4.35 -8.36 13.64
N ALA A 38 3.13 -8.87 13.78
CA ALA A 38 2.88 -10.26 14.13
C ALA A 38 3.41 -11.24 13.06
N ALA A 39 3.19 -10.94 11.78
CA ALA A 39 3.71 -11.72 10.66
C ALA A 39 5.25 -11.72 10.64
N ALA A 40 5.89 -10.57 10.88
CA ALA A 40 7.34 -10.48 10.98
C ALA A 40 7.88 -11.31 12.15
N VAL A 41 7.27 -11.21 13.35
CA VAL A 41 7.66 -12.00 14.53
C VAL A 41 7.52 -13.50 14.25
N TYR A 42 6.42 -13.92 13.62
CA TYR A 42 6.20 -15.31 13.25
C TYR A 42 7.24 -15.83 12.25
N LEU A 43 7.55 -15.05 11.20
CA LEU A 43 8.53 -15.43 10.19
C LEU A 43 9.96 -15.43 10.74
N LEU A 44 10.27 -14.56 11.71
CA LEU A 44 11.56 -14.57 12.41
C LEU A 44 11.78 -15.83 13.25
N ALA A 45 10.72 -16.52 13.66
CA ALA A 45 10.80 -17.79 14.36
C ALA A 45 10.98 -19.00 13.42
N GLN A 46 10.91 -18.80 12.09
CA GLN A 46 11.10 -19.87 11.10
C GLN A 46 12.59 -20.06 10.76
N PRO A 47 13.02 -21.27 10.39
CA PRO A 47 14.41 -21.52 9.96
C PRO A 47 14.81 -20.69 8.74
N ASP A 48 13.85 -20.31 7.90
CA ASP A 48 14.07 -19.56 6.65
C ASP A 48 13.97 -18.03 6.82
N ALA A 49 13.99 -17.52 8.06
CA ALA A 49 13.81 -16.10 8.37
C ALA A 49 14.72 -15.16 7.57
N TYR A 50 15.96 -15.59 7.30
CA TYR A 50 16.92 -14.80 6.51
C TYR A 50 16.45 -14.55 5.07
N LEU A 51 15.80 -15.53 4.43
CA LEU A 51 15.27 -15.37 3.08
C LEU A 51 14.10 -14.39 3.05
N CYS A 52 13.20 -14.49 4.02
CA CYS A 52 12.09 -13.55 4.20
C CYS A 52 12.60 -12.13 4.42
N ARG A 53 13.62 -11.96 5.28
CA ARG A 53 14.25 -10.66 5.53
C ARG A 53 14.91 -10.08 4.28
N ARG A 54 15.68 -10.88 3.54
CA ARG A 54 16.33 -10.44 2.31
C ARG A 54 15.30 -9.98 1.28
N ARG A 55 14.23 -10.74 1.09
CA ARG A 55 13.17 -10.40 0.14
C ARG A 55 12.36 -9.18 0.57
N TYR A 56 12.10 -9.03 1.87
CA TYR A 56 11.48 -7.82 2.42
C TYR A 56 12.27 -6.56 2.07
N LEU A 57 13.59 -6.56 2.27
CA LEU A 57 14.44 -5.41 1.96
C LEU A 57 14.51 -5.10 0.45
N ASP A 58 14.49 -6.14 -0.38
CA ASP A 58 14.48 -6.04 -1.85
C ASP A 58 13.19 -5.38 -2.40
N LEU A 59 12.08 -5.49 -1.66
CA LEU A 59 10.79 -4.91 -2.02
C LEU A 59 10.59 -3.47 -1.54
N ILE A 60 11.51 -2.95 -0.73
CA ILE A 60 11.45 -1.55 -0.28
C ILE A 60 11.90 -0.68 -1.46
N THR A 61 11.01 0.21 -1.90
CA THR A 61 11.32 1.14 -2.98
C THR A 61 11.43 2.56 -2.44
N GLN A 62 12.30 3.37 -3.04
CA GLN A 62 12.40 4.80 -2.75
C GLN A 62 11.98 5.56 -3.99
N THR A 63 10.93 6.37 -3.86
CA THR A 63 10.39 7.18 -4.94
C THR A 63 10.60 8.65 -4.61
N PRO A 64 11.20 9.46 -5.51
CA PRO A 64 11.24 10.90 -5.32
C PRO A 64 9.82 11.47 -5.41
N GLY A 65 9.42 12.17 -4.35
CA GLY A 65 8.19 12.95 -4.32
C GLY A 65 8.30 14.23 -5.17
N PRO A 66 7.17 14.92 -5.42
CA PRO A 66 7.13 16.14 -6.23
C PRO A 66 8.01 17.26 -5.68
N ASP A 67 8.23 17.29 -4.36
CA ASP A 67 9.10 18.26 -3.68
C ASP A 67 10.58 17.80 -3.61
N GLY A 68 10.97 16.76 -4.34
CA GLY A 68 12.33 16.18 -4.29
C GLY A 68 12.64 15.36 -3.03
N THR A 69 11.68 15.23 -2.11
CA THR A 69 11.81 14.40 -0.91
C THR A 69 11.71 12.92 -1.29
N LEU A 70 12.66 12.10 -0.87
CA LEU A 70 12.59 10.65 -1.07
C LEU A 70 11.52 10.04 -0.14
N VAL A 71 10.53 9.40 -0.75
CA VAL A 71 9.49 8.65 -0.06
C VAL A 71 9.83 7.18 -0.14
N THR A 72 9.99 6.53 1.03
CA THR A 72 10.17 5.08 1.08
C THR A 72 8.80 4.41 1.08
N ASP A 73 8.53 3.58 0.08
CA ASP A 73 7.33 2.74 0.00
C ASP A 73 7.62 1.35 0.56
N TYR A 74 6.85 0.98 1.58
CA TYR A 74 6.91 -0.32 2.24
C TYR A 74 5.75 -1.23 1.82
N THR A 75 4.82 -0.75 1.01
CA THR A 75 3.55 -1.42 0.71
C THR A 75 3.74 -2.83 0.16
N ALA A 76 4.64 -2.99 -0.82
CA ALA A 76 4.94 -4.30 -1.40
C ALA A 76 5.58 -5.26 -0.38
N ALA A 77 6.48 -4.72 0.46
CA ALA A 77 7.21 -5.49 1.47
C ALA A 77 6.29 -5.97 2.60
N GLU A 78 5.36 -5.13 3.06
CA GLU A 78 4.35 -5.48 4.07
C GLU A 78 3.39 -6.57 3.57
N ARG A 79 2.88 -6.43 2.34
CA ARG A 79 2.03 -7.45 1.71
C ARG A 79 2.74 -8.79 1.57
N TYR A 80 4.04 -8.76 1.27
CA TYR A 80 4.85 -9.97 1.20
C TYR A 80 4.93 -10.68 2.57
N LEU A 81 5.14 -9.96 3.67
CA LEU A 81 5.18 -10.55 5.02
C LEU A 81 3.86 -11.23 5.38
N LEU A 82 2.73 -10.55 5.14
CA LEU A 82 1.41 -11.09 5.44
C LEU A 82 1.12 -12.36 4.64
N ASN A 83 1.37 -12.34 3.33
CA ASN A 83 1.14 -13.50 2.47
C ASN A 83 2.06 -14.67 2.85
N THR A 84 3.33 -14.41 3.12
CA THR A 84 4.30 -15.45 3.47
C THR A 84 3.96 -16.10 4.81
N ALA A 85 3.57 -15.30 5.80
CA ALA A 85 3.10 -15.82 7.09
C ALA A 85 1.85 -16.70 6.92
N ALA A 86 0.87 -16.24 6.13
CA ALA A 86 -0.33 -17.01 5.83
C ALA A 86 -0.03 -18.34 5.11
N SER A 87 0.87 -18.34 4.12
CA SER A 87 1.31 -19.56 3.43
C SER A 87 2.00 -20.54 4.39
N HIS A 88 2.89 -20.06 5.27
CA HIS A 88 3.51 -20.91 6.28
C HIS A 88 2.50 -21.51 7.25
N GLN A 89 1.46 -20.76 7.63
CA GLN A 89 0.39 -21.28 8.50
C GLN A 89 -0.44 -22.36 7.80
N GLN A 90 -0.72 -22.21 6.51
CA GLN A 90 -1.43 -23.23 5.71
C GLN A 90 -0.61 -24.51 5.56
N HIS A 91 0.69 -24.39 5.29
CA HIS A 91 1.59 -25.55 5.19
C HIS A 91 1.79 -26.26 6.53
N ARG A 92 1.65 -25.55 7.65
CA ARG A 92 1.70 -26.12 9.01
C ARG A 92 0.38 -26.73 9.46
N HIS A 93 -0.68 -26.64 8.66
CA HIS A 93 -1.93 -27.39 8.83
C HIS A 93 -1.99 -28.57 7.85
N PRO A 94 -1.26 -29.68 8.07
CA PRO A 94 -1.64 -30.95 7.47
C PRO A 94 -2.90 -31.45 8.19
N GLN A 95 -4.02 -31.50 7.48
CA GLN A 95 -5.05 -32.54 7.57
C GLN A 95 -5.15 -33.35 8.91
N ASP A 96 -5.55 -32.74 10.02
CA ASP A 96 -6.16 -33.49 11.12
C ASP A 96 -7.65 -33.70 10.79
N GLY A 97 -7.88 -34.54 9.80
CA GLY A 97 -9.18 -34.86 9.25
C GLY A 97 -9.35 -36.36 9.08
N ARG A 98 -9.82 -37.00 10.17
CA ARG A 98 -10.48 -38.32 10.24
C ARG A 98 -9.62 -39.58 10.13
N HIS A 99 -9.64 -40.37 11.20
CA HIS A 99 -9.97 -41.79 11.12
C HIS A 99 -10.85 -42.19 12.31
#